data_AF-A0A5B6V211-F1
#
_entry.id   AF-A0A5B6V211-F1
#
_cell.length_a   1.000
_cell.length_b   1.000
_cell.length_c   1.000
_cell.angle_alpha   90.00
_cell.angle_beta   90.00
_cell.angle_gamma   90.00
#
_symmetry.space_group_name_H-M   'P 1'
#
loop_
_entity.id
_entity.type
_entity.pdbx_description
1 polymer ?
#
loop_
_entity_poly.entity_id
_entity_poly.type
_entity_poly.pdbx_seq_one_letter_code
_entity_poly.pdbx_strand_id
1 'polypeptide(L)'
;MACNRADYLERTVASVLKYQSSVASKYPLFVSQDGSDPRVKTKALSYKELTYMQHIDYDPVHTDRPGELIAYYKIARKDCHYKWALDELFYKHNFDRVIILEDDMEIAPDFFDYFEAAAALLDKDKSIMAVSSWNDNGQKQFVYDPYALYRSDFFPGLGWMLTRSVWNELSPKWPKAYPSY
;
A
#
# COMPACT_ATOMS: atom_id res chain seq x y z
N MET A 1 0.74 0.66 -5.19
CA MET A 1 -0.29 -0.23 -5.78
C MET A 1 -0.89 0.49 -6.96
N ALA A 2 -0.84 -0.09 -8.16
CA ALA A 2 -1.33 0.53 -9.39
C ALA A 2 -2.25 -0.40 -10.16
N CYS A 3 -3.13 0.13 -11.02
CA CYS A 3 -4.03 -0.69 -11.86
C CYS A 3 -4.06 -0.18 -13.31
N ASN A 4 -4.76 0.93 -13.56
CA ASN A 4 -5.01 1.45 -14.92
C ASN A 4 -4.85 2.98 -15.07
N ARG A 5 -4.26 3.66 -14.07
CA ARG A 5 -4.10 5.12 -14.05
C ARG A 5 -2.62 5.52 -14.18
N ALA A 6 -2.11 5.53 -15.41
CA ALA A 6 -0.69 5.82 -15.66
C ALA A 6 -0.26 7.24 -15.23
N ASP A 7 -1.12 8.25 -15.45
CA ASP A 7 -0.80 9.65 -15.11
C ASP A 7 -0.72 9.89 -13.60
N TYR A 8 -1.57 9.20 -12.83
CA TYR A 8 -1.57 9.27 -11.37
C TYR A 8 -0.32 8.58 -10.82
N LEU A 9 -0.03 7.37 -11.32
CA LEU A 9 1.17 6.64 -10.94
C LEU A 9 2.44 7.47 -11.20
N GLU A 10 2.52 8.17 -12.32
CA GLU A 10 3.67 9.04 -12.62
C GLU A 10 3.85 10.15 -11.57
N ARG A 11 2.77 10.81 -11.15
CA ARG A 11 2.82 11.83 -10.10
C ARG A 11 3.27 11.25 -8.76
N THR A 12 2.72 10.11 -8.38
CA THR A 12 3.10 9.42 -7.14
C THR A 12 4.56 8.98 -7.16
N VAL A 13 5.00 8.32 -8.23
CA VAL A 13 6.40 7.85 -8.36
C VAL A 13 7.36 9.04 -8.39
N ALA A 14 7.04 10.12 -9.12
CA ALA A 14 7.86 11.33 -9.12
C ALA A 14 7.98 11.96 -7.72
N SER A 15 6.87 12.02 -6.98
CA SER A 15 6.86 12.50 -5.58
C SER A 15 7.72 11.62 -4.67
N VAL A 16 7.62 10.30 -4.81
CA VAL A 16 8.41 9.33 -4.04
C VAL A 16 9.90 9.44 -4.36
N LEU A 17 10.28 9.40 -5.65
CA LEU A 17 11.68 9.42 -6.10
C LEU A 17 12.40 10.72 -5.70
N LYS A 18 11.68 11.84 -5.59
CA LYS A 18 12.21 13.12 -5.13
C LYS A 18 12.90 13.01 -3.77
N TYR A 19 12.31 12.25 -2.85
CA TYR A 19 12.84 12.09 -1.48
C TYR A 19 13.55 10.75 -1.27
N GLN A 20 13.13 9.71 -2.00
CA GLN A 20 13.68 8.35 -1.90
C GLN A 20 15.12 8.24 -2.42
N SER A 21 15.52 9.06 -3.40
CA SER A 21 16.86 8.99 -4.01
C SER A 21 18.01 9.08 -2.98
N SER A 22 17.79 9.80 -1.88
CA SER A 22 18.74 9.93 -0.76
C SER A 22 18.82 8.68 0.14
N VAL A 23 17.76 7.87 0.18
CA VAL A 23 17.58 6.71 1.07
C VAL A 23 17.33 5.41 0.31
N ALA A 24 17.68 5.36 -0.97
CA ALA A 24 17.31 4.29 -1.89
C ALA A 24 17.83 2.91 -1.48
N SER A 25 18.96 2.85 -0.77
CA SER A 25 19.52 1.61 -0.23
C SER A 25 18.71 1.03 0.94
N LYS A 26 18.04 1.89 1.71
CA LYS A 26 17.18 1.49 2.84
C LYS A 26 15.75 1.20 2.41
N TYR A 27 15.25 1.95 1.43
CA TYR A 27 13.86 1.90 0.98
C TYR A 27 13.78 1.49 -0.49
N PRO A 28 13.92 0.19 -0.82
CA PRO A 28 13.75 -0.27 -2.20
C PRO A 28 12.30 -0.07 -2.66
N LEU A 29 12.12 0.48 -3.86
CA LEU A 29 10.81 0.82 -4.40
C LEU A 29 10.27 -0.30 -5.29
N PHE A 30 9.03 -0.72 -5.04
CA PHE A 30 8.31 -1.71 -5.83
C PHE A 30 7.01 -1.13 -6.37
N VAL A 31 6.75 -1.34 -7.67
CA VAL A 31 5.46 -1.03 -8.29
C VAL A 31 4.77 -2.33 -8.63
N SER A 32 3.71 -2.65 -7.89
CA SER A 32 2.81 -3.76 -8.20
C SER A 32 1.63 -3.24 -9.03
N GLN A 33 1.50 -3.72 -10.26
CA GLN A 33 0.38 -3.43 -11.15
C GLN A 33 -0.64 -4.58 -11.14
N ASP A 34 -1.91 -4.26 -10.97
CA ASP A 34 -3.04 -5.16 -11.26
C ASP A 34 -3.49 -5.02 -12.71
N GLY A 35 -3.72 -6.14 -13.38
CA GLY A 35 -4.19 -6.19 -14.76
C GLY A 35 -3.09 -5.93 -15.79
N SER A 36 -3.51 -5.59 -17.01
CA SER A 36 -2.66 -5.60 -18.21
C SER A 36 -2.56 -4.27 -18.95
N ASP A 37 -2.90 -3.15 -18.32
CA ASP A 37 -2.80 -1.83 -18.97
C ASP A 37 -1.34 -1.55 -19.40
N PRO A 38 -1.06 -1.48 -20.72
CA PRO A 38 0.30 -1.35 -21.23
C PRO A 38 0.91 0.02 -20.91
N ARG A 39 0.11 1.06 -20.66
CA ARG A 39 0.59 2.42 -20.35
C ARG A 39 1.23 2.45 -18.98
N VAL A 40 0.59 1.82 -17.99
CA VAL A 40 1.10 1.70 -16.62
C VAL A 40 2.39 0.88 -16.62
N LYS A 41 2.42 -0.26 -17.32
CA LYS A 41 3.61 -1.09 -17.46
C LYS A 41 4.78 -0.35 -18.10
N THR A 42 4.52 0.33 -19.22
CA THR A 42 5.56 1.09 -19.94
C THR A 42 6.12 2.22 -19.06
N LYS A 43 5.24 2.90 -18.31
CA LYS A 43 5.65 3.96 -17.39
C LYS A 43 6.46 3.41 -16.22
N ALA A 44 6.00 2.33 -15.57
CA ALA A 44 6.73 1.72 -14.46
C ALA A 44 8.12 1.24 -14.90
N LEU A 45 8.23 0.59 -16.06
CA LEU A 45 9.50 0.12 -16.63
C LEU A 45 10.43 1.25 -17.11
N SER A 46 9.93 2.49 -17.23
CA SER A 46 10.75 3.63 -17.62
C SER A 46 11.70 4.11 -16.52
N TYR A 47 11.37 3.81 -15.26
CA TYR A 47 12.20 4.14 -14.10
C TYR A 47 13.17 2.98 -13.81
N LYS A 48 14.45 3.30 -13.61
CA LYS A 48 15.49 2.28 -13.33
C LYS A 48 15.61 2.00 -11.82
N GLU A 49 15.08 2.91 -11.02
CA GLU A 49 15.18 2.94 -9.56
C GLU A 49 14.13 2.07 -8.87
N LEU A 50 13.18 1.49 -9.62
CA LEU A 50 12.10 0.68 -9.09
C LEU A 50 12.08 -0.74 -9.67
N THR A 51 11.52 -1.66 -8.89
CA THR A 51 11.23 -3.02 -9.33
C THR A 51 9.77 -3.13 -9.72
N TYR A 52 9.50 -3.52 -10.96
CA TYR A 52 8.14 -3.73 -11.45
C TYR A 52 7.67 -5.16 -11.20
N MET A 53 6.46 -5.30 -10.66
CA MET A 53 5.77 -6.56 -10.43
C MET A 53 4.38 -6.47 -11.06
N GLN A 54 3.89 -7.59 -11.59
CA GLN A 54 2.58 -7.64 -12.25
C GLN A 54 1.76 -8.80 -11.71
N HIS A 55 0.55 -8.49 -11.27
CA HIS A 55 -0.48 -9.44 -10.94
C HIS A 55 -1.48 -9.52 -12.08
N ILE A 56 -1.69 -10.72 -12.63
CA ILE A 56 -2.74 -10.97 -13.61
C ILE A 56 -3.59 -12.11 -13.06
N ASP A 57 -4.78 -11.74 -12.59
CA ASP A 57 -5.77 -12.72 -12.19
C ASP A 57 -6.60 -13.12 -13.42
N TYR A 58 -6.46 -14.38 -13.85
CA TYR A 58 -7.19 -14.92 -14.99
C TYR A 58 -8.56 -15.47 -14.60
N ASP A 59 -8.87 -15.56 -13.30
CA ASP A 59 -10.11 -16.16 -12.85
C ASP A 59 -11.30 -15.19 -13.04
N PRO A 60 -12.40 -15.66 -13.67
CA PRO A 60 -13.62 -14.87 -13.76
C PRO A 60 -14.13 -14.59 -12.34
N VAL A 61 -14.63 -13.38 -12.10
CA VAL A 61 -15.36 -13.07 -10.87
C VAL A 61 -16.58 -13.98 -10.79
N HIS A 62 -16.56 -14.93 -9.86
CA HIS A 62 -17.72 -15.76 -9.56
C HIS A 62 -18.43 -15.13 -8.37
N THR A 63 -19.67 -14.69 -8.59
CA THR A 63 -20.54 -14.29 -7.49
C THR A 63 -21.04 -15.53 -6.77
N ASP A 64 -20.83 -15.64 -5.47
CA ASP A 64 -21.35 -16.76 -4.67
C ASP A 64 -22.90 -16.77 -4.67
N ARG A 65 -23.53 -15.61 -4.88
CA ARG A 65 -24.99 -15.47 -5.00
C ARG A 65 -25.41 -14.65 -6.24
N PRO A 66 -26.46 -15.08 -6.97
CA PRO A 66 -27.00 -14.29 -8.06
C PRO A 66 -27.67 -13.01 -7.52
N GLY A 67 -27.17 -11.83 -7.92
CA GLY A 67 -27.70 -10.52 -7.53
C GLY A 67 -26.72 -9.61 -6.77
N GLU A 68 -25.54 -10.10 -6.40
CA GLU A 68 -24.52 -9.29 -5.75
C GLU A 68 -23.84 -8.33 -6.75
N LEU A 69 -23.55 -7.11 -6.31
CA LEU A 69 -22.89 -6.12 -7.17
C LEU A 69 -21.47 -6.60 -7.52
N ILE A 70 -21.22 -6.77 -8.82
CA ILE A 70 -19.90 -7.05 -9.40
C ILE A 70 -18.83 -6.06 -8.90
N ALA A 71 -19.23 -4.83 -8.52
CA ALA A 71 -18.34 -3.85 -7.92
C ALA A 71 -17.65 -4.35 -6.64
N TYR A 72 -18.35 -5.09 -5.76
CA TYR A 72 -17.75 -5.66 -4.54
C TYR A 72 -16.73 -6.75 -4.85
N TYR A 73 -16.96 -7.53 -5.90
CA TYR A 73 -16.01 -8.51 -6.37
C TYR A 73 -14.82 -7.90 -7.13
N LYS A 74 -14.98 -6.71 -7.72
CA LYS A 74 -13.84 -5.91 -8.22
C LYS A 74 -13.00 -5.32 -7.09
N ILE A 75 -13.60 -4.99 -5.94
CA ILE A 75 -12.87 -4.63 -4.72
C ILE A 75 -12.15 -5.87 -4.18
N ALA A 76 -12.80 -7.04 -4.21
CA ALA A 76 -12.16 -8.31 -3.88
C ALA A 76 -10.95 -8.62 -4.77
N ARG A 77 -10.97 -8.22 -6.05
CA ARG A 77 -9.78 -8.27 -6.92
C ARG A 77 -8.66 -7.36 -6.45
N LYS A 78 -8.98 -6.14 -5.98
CA LYS A 78 -7.98 -5.31 -5.27
C LYS A 78 -7.45 -6.04 -4.04
N ASP A 79 -8.30 -6.65 -3.23
CA ASP A 79 -7.88 -7.39 -2.04
C ASP A 79 -6.98 -8.59 -2.38
N CYS A 80 -7.25 -9.29 -3.49
CA CYS A 80 -6.37 -10.33 -4.04
C CYS A 80 -5.03 -9.76 -4.52
N HIS A 81 -5.05 -8.61 -5.18
CA HIS A 81 -3.83 -7.92 -5.62
C HIS A 81 -2.96 -7.48 -4.43
N TYR A 82 -3.57 -6.91 -3.39
CA TYR A 82 -2.90 -6.57 -2.14
C TYR A 82 -2.30 -7.81 -1.49
N LYS A 83 -3.07 -8.88 -1.35
CA LYS A 83 -2.57 -10.14 -0.79
C LYS A 83 -1.38 -10.68 -1.57
N TRP A 84 -1.49 -10.75 -2.89
CA TRP A 84 -0.42 -11.24 -3.74
C TRP A 84 0.83 -10.36 -3.62
N ALA A 85 0.69 -9.04 -3.71
CA ALA A 85 1.81 -8.11 -3.62
C ALA A 85 2.53 -8.20 -2.26
N LEU A 86 1.77 -8.32 -1.17
CA LEU A 86 2.33 -8.45 0.17
C LEU A 86 2.98 -9.81 0.38
N ASP A 87 2.39 -10.90 -0.12
CA ASP A 87 3.02 -12.22 -0.09
C ASP A 87 4.34 -12.25 -0.87
N GLU A 88 4.42 -11.61 -2.05
CA GLU A 88 5.68 -11.46 -2.81
C GLU A 88 6.73 -10.71 -1.97
N LEU A 89 6.37 -9.57 -1.38
CA LEU A 89 7.29 -8.73 -0.62
C LEU A 89 7.76 -9.41 0.69
N PHE A 90 6.84 -9.99 1.46
CA PHE A 90 7.17 -10.61 2.74
C PHE A 90 7.80 -12.00 2.61
N TYR A 91 7.33 -12.85 1.69
CA TYR A 91 7.81 -14.23 1.59
C TYR A 91 8.93 -14.42 0.56
N LYS A 92 8.85 -13.78 -0.62
CA LYS A 92 9.91 -13.95 -1.64
C LYS A 92 11.08 -12.99 -1.44
N HIS A 93 10.78 -11.72 -1.18
CA HIS A 93 11.82 -10.70 -0.96
C HIS A 93 12.31 -10.65 0.50
N ASN A 94 11.63 -11.35 1.41
CA ASN A 94 12.01 -11.49 2.81
C ASN A 94 12.17 -10.13 3.52
N PHE A 95 11.30 -9.18 3.23
CA PHE A 95 11.24 -7.91 3.96
C PHE A 95 10.60 -8.08 5.33
N ASP A 96 11.08 -7.36 6.34
CA ASP A 96 10.50 -7.41 7.69
C ASP A 96 9.38 -6.39 7.88
N ARG A 97 9.44 -5.29 7.13
CA ARG A 97 8.46 -4.21 7.14
C ARG A 97 8.21 -3.74 5.71
N VAL A 98 6.97 -3.38 5.41
CA VAL A 98 6.56 -2.88 4.10
C VAL A 98 5.71 -1.64 4.29
N ILE A 99 5.99 -0.59 3.52
CA ILE A 99 5.16 0.61 3.42
C ILE A 99 4.34 0.53 2.14
N ILE A 100 3.05 0.79 2.23
CA ILE A 100 2.09 0.56 1.17
C ILE A 100 1.45 1.89 0.79
N LEU A 101 1.61 2.27 -0.47
CA LEU A 101 1.07 3.50 -1.07
C LEU A 101 0.20 3.16 -2.27
N GLU A 102 -0.89 3.91 -2.45
CA GLU A 102 -1.74 3.84 -3.65
C GLU A 102 -1.18 4.74 -4.77
N ASP A 103 -1.63 4.51 -6.01
CA ASP A 103 -1.16 5.22 -7.20
C ASP A 103 -1.68 6.66 -7.33
N ASP A 104 -2.52 7.14 -6.41
CA ASP A 104 -3.08 8.49 -6.38
C ASP A 104 -2.63 9.31 -5.16
N MET A 105 -1.55 8.90 -4.50
CA MET A 105 -1.00 9.59 -3.34
C MET A 105 0.26 10.40 -3.68
N GLU A 106 0.43 11.54 -3.02
CA GLU A 106 1.69 12.30 -3.02
C GLU A 106 2.29 12.30 -1.62
N ILE A 107 3.61 12.16 -1.52
CA ILE A 107 4.29 12.06 -0.22
C ILE A 107 4.76 13.42 0.29
N ALA A 108 4.77 13.56 1.61
CA ALA A 108 5.35 14.70 2.30
C ALA A 108 6.89 14.62 2.32
N PRO A 109 7.60 15.75 2.51
CA PRO A 109 9.07 15.76 2.54
C PRO A 109 9.71 14.91 3.64
N ASP A 110 9.01 14.77 4.77
CA ASP A 110 9.39 14.04 5.98
C ASP A 110 8.81 12.63 6.05
N PHE A 111 8.21 12.15 4.96
CA PHE A 111 7.54 10.84 4.90
C PHE A 111 8.45 9.69 5.36
N PHE A 112 9.69 9.64 4.87
CA PHE A 112 10.63 8.58 5.24
C PHE A 112 11.13 8.71 6.68
N ASP A 113 11.38 9.92 7.15
CA ASP A 113 11.80 10.17 8.53
C ASP A 113 10.70 9.78 9.53
N TYR A 114 9.45 10.07 9.18
CA TYR A 114 8.27 9.64 9.92
C TYR A 114 8.20 8.12 10.06
N PHE A 115 8.32 7.37 8.96
CA PHE A 115 8.28 5.91 9.01
C PHE A 115 9.51 5.29 9.67
N GLU A 116 10.69 5.88 9.56
CA GLU A 116 11.89 5.41 10.27
C GLU A 116 11.67 5.49 11.80
N ALA A 117 11.17 6.63 12.30
CA ALA A 117 10.86 6.81 13.71
C ALA A 117 9.73 5.88 14.17
N ALA A 118 8.69 5.74 13.36
CA ALA A 118 7.55 4.90 13.67
C ALA A 118 7.86 3.39 13.60
N ALA A 119 8.85 2.98 12.79
CA ALA A 119 9.30 1.59 12.73
C ALA A 119 9.87 1.12 14.07
N ALA A 120 10.64 1.98 14.75
CA ALA A 120 11.15 1.67 16.09
C ALA A 120 10.02 1.50 17.13
N LEU A 121 8.91 2.22 16.96
CA LEU A 121 7.72 2.08 17.81
C LEU A 121 6.97 0.77 17.53
N LEU A 122 6.76 0.44 16.25
CA LEU A 122 6.13 -0.80 15.81
C LEU A 122 6.87 -2.05 16.31
N ASP A 123 8.20 -2.04 16.29
CA ASP A 123 8.99 -3.17 16.77
C ASP A 123 8.94 -3.33 18.31
N LYS A 124 8.79 -2.22 19.03
CA LYS A 124 8.81 -2.19 20.51
C LYS A 124 7.45 -2.46 21.12
N ASP A 125 6.39 -1.90 20.55
CA ASP A 125 5.03 -2.00 21.07
C ASP A 125 4.16 -2.94 20.22
N LYS A 126 3.97 -4.16 20.73
CA LYS A 126 3.16 -5.21 20.08
C LYS A 126 1.66 -4.89 20.05
N SER A 127 1.20 -3.86 20.75
CA SER A 127 -0.19 -3.41 20.66
C SER A 127 -0.46 -2.55 19.41
N ILE A 128 0.57 -2.15 18.68
CA ILE A 128 0.45 -1.38 17.43
C ILE A 128 0.44 -2.37 16.25
N MET A 129 -0.66 -2.37 15.49
CA MET A 129 -0.80 -3.22 14.31
C MET A 129 -0.11 -2.61 13.08
N ALA A 130 -0.30 -1.31 12.86
CA ALA A 130 0.19 -0.59 11.69
C ALA A 130 0.40 0.89 12.03
N VAL A 131 1.18 1.57 11.20
CA VAL A 131 1.36 3.02 11.25
C VAL A 131 0.85 3.59 9.94
N SER A 132 0.04 4.65 9.98
CA SER A 132 -0.52 5.30 8.80
C SER A 132 -0.08 6.76 8.73
N SER A 133 0.21 7.22 7.52
CA SER A 133 0.49 8.63 7.21
C SER A 133 -0.76 9.49 7.06
N TRP A 134 -1.96 8.94 7.29
CA TRP A 134 -3.23 9.61 7.07
C TRP A 134 -3.94 9.95 8.38
N ASN A 135 -4.48 11.16 8.44
CA ASN A 135 -5.38 11.61 9.49
C ASN A 135 -6.74 11.93 8.86
N ASP A 136 -7.78 11.15 9.19
CA ASP A 136 -9.14 11.31 8.65
C ASP A 136 -9.72 12.71 8.89
N ASN A 137 -9.32 13.36 9.99
CA ASN A 137 -9.71 14.73 10.33
C ASN A 137 -8.58 15.74 10.09
N GLY A 138 -7.64 15.41 9.21
CA GLY A 138 -6.41 16.17 8.92
C GLY A 138 -6.61 17.49 8.17
N GLN A 139 -7.82 18.05 8.12
CA GLN A 139 -8.07 19.29 7.39
C GLN A 139 -7.35 20.46 8.07
N LYS A 140 -6.88 21.43 7.27
CA LYS A 140 -6.06 22.57 7.72
C LYS A 140 -6.63 23.35 8.92
N GLN A 141 -7.95 23.36 9.07
CA GLN A 141 -8.65 24.06 10.15
C GLN A 141 -8.62 23.32 11.50
N PHE A 142 -8.29 22.02 11.51
CA PHE A 142 -8.35 21.16 12.70
C PHE A 142 -6.96 20.69 13.19
N VAL A 143 -5.90 20.95 12.41
CA VAL A 143 -4.54 20.50 12.73
C VAL A 143 -3.62 21.70 12.91
N TYR A 144 -2.89 21.72 14.02
CA TYR A 144 -2.02 22.84 14.40
C TYR A 144 -0.56 22.43 14.65
N ASP A 145 -0.32 21.19 15.11
CA ASP A 145 1.02 20.69 15.42
C ASP A 145 1.44 19.60 14.42
N PRO A 146 2.48 19.84 13.59
CA PRO A 146 2.98 18.85 12.63
C PRO A 146 3.80 17.71 13.27
N TYR A 147 4.22 17.82 14.53
CA TYR A 147 5.02 16.80 15.22
C TYR A 147 4.18 15.89 16.13
N ALA A 148 2.90 16.21 16.33
CA ALA A 148 2.01 15.44 17.18
C ALA A 148 1.60 14.12 16.50
N LEU A 149 1.79 13.01 17.23
CA LEU A 149 1.36 11.68 16.82
C LEU A 149 0.23 11.17 17.71
N TYR A 150 -0.71 10.44 17.10
CA TYR A 150 -1.89 9.93 17.78
C TYR A 150 -2.00 8.41 17.61
N ARG A 151 -2.59 7.75 18.62
CA ARG A 151 -3.06 6.37 18.50
C ARG A 151 -4.53 6.39 18.16
N SER A 152 -4.94 5.54 17.23
CA SER A 152 -6.33 5.38 16.82
C SER A 152 -6.65 3.90 16.73
N ASP A 153 -7.84 3.53 17.19
CA ASP A 153 -8.40 2.19 17.00
C ASP A 153 -9.06 2.04 15.61
N PHE A 154 -9.20 3.15 14.88
CA PHE A 154 -9.65 3.15 13.50
C PHE A 154 -8.44 3.00 12.56
N PHE A 155 -8.51 2.07 11.62
CA PHE A 155 -7.48 1.86 10.60
C PHE A 155 -7.70 2.81 9.41
N PRO A 156 -6.88 3.88 9.24
CA PRO A 156 -7.12 4.89 8.21
C PRO A 156 -6.71 4.42 6.81
N GLY A 157 -5.82 3.42 6.73
CA GLY A 157 -5.18 3.02 5.47
C GLY A 157 -4.25 4.11 4.94
N LEU A 158 -4.33 4.39 3.63
CA LEU A 158 -3.69 5.50 2.90
C LEU A 158 -2.24 5.80 3.34
N GLY A 159 -1.29 5.07 2.76
CA GLY A 159 0.13 5.23 3.12
C GLY A 159 0.41 4.63 4.49
N TRP A 160 0.50 3.31 4.58
CA TRP A 160 0.60 2.61 5.85
C TRP A 160 1.71 1.58 5.85
N MET A 161 2.31 1.36 7.02
CA MET A 161 3.38 0.42 7.26
C MET A 161 2.90 -0.77 8.07
N LEU A 162 3.27 -1.95 7.60
CA LEU A 162 2.96 -3.23 8.22
C LEU A 162 4.25 -4.03 8.47
N THR A 163 4.25 -4.84 9.52
CA THR A 163 5.32 -5.79 9.82
C THR A 163 4.95 -7.20 9.35
N ARG A 164 5.98 -8.03 9.11
CA ARG A 164 5.78 -9.42 8.70
C ARG A 164 5.00 -10.24 9.71
N SER A 165 5.20 -10.00 11.01
CA SER A 165 4.48 -10.74 12.07
C SER A 165 2.96 -10.52 11.96
N VAL A 166 2.54 -9.29 11.71
CA VAL A 166 1.13 -8.96 11.49
C VAL A 166 0.65 -9.56 10.17
N TRP A 167 1.44 -9.48 9.10
CA TRP A 167 1.07 -10.10 7.82
C TRP A 167 0.88 -11.61 7.92
N ASN A 168 1.73 -12.32 8.67
CA ASN A 168 1.61 -13.75 8.90
C ASN A 168 0.30 -14.13 9.62
N GLU A 169 -0.24 -13.23 10.44
CA GLU A 169 -1.55 -13.42 11.07
C GLU A 169 -2.71 -13.14 10.10
N LEU A 170 -2.58 -12.10 9.27
CA LEU A 170 -3.64 -11.63 8.37
C LEU A 170 -3.75 -12.46 7.09
N SER A 171 -2.62 -12.87 6.49
CA SER A 171 -2.57 -13.56 5.19
C SER A 171 -3.44 -14.84 5.14
N PRO A 172 -3.48 -15.70 6.17
CA PRO A 172 -4.36 -16.88 6.19
C PRO A 172 -5.85 -16.54 6.36
N LYS A 173 -6.16 -15.39 6.98
CA LYS A 173 -7.52 -14.93 7.26
C LYS A 173 -8.03 -13.92 6.23
N TRP A 174 -7.26 -13.71 5.16
CA TRP A 174 -7.55 -12.64 4.20
C TRP A 174 -8.89 -12.89 3.52
N PRO A 175 -9.80 -11.89 3.51
CA PRO A 175 -11.13 -12.07 2.95
C PRO A 175 -11.04 -12.32 1.44
N LYS A 176 -11.84 -13.27 0.96
CA LYS A 176 -11.99 -13.54 -0.49
C LYS A 176 -12.94 -12.57 -1.18
N ALA A 177 -13.77 -11.87 -0.41
CA ALA A 177 -14.70 -10.84 -0.86
C ALA A 177 -14.98 -9.85 0.28
N TYR A 178 -15.37 -8.62 -0.07
CA TYR A 178 -15.82 -7.65 0.92
C TYR A 178 -17.04 -8.22 1.68
N PRO A 179 -17.02 -8.27 3.03
CA PRO A 179 -18.17 -8.77 3.77
C PRO A 179 -19.36 -7.84 3.55
N SER A 180 -20.39 -8.34 2.86
CA SER A 180 -21.72 -7.74 2.94
C SER A 180 -22.32 -8.12 4.30
N TYR A 181 -22.53 -7.13 5.16
CA TYR A 181 -23.36 -7.27 6.35
C TYR A 181 -24.81 -6.94 5.99
#